data_AF-W1XAX2-F1
#
_entry.id   AF-W1XAX2-F1
#
_cell.length_a   1.000
_cell.length_b   1.000
_cell.length_c   1.000
_cell.angle_alpha   90.00
_cell.angle_beta   90.00
_cell.angle_gamma   90.00
#
_symmetry.space_group_name_H-M   'P 1'
#
loop_
_entity.id
_entity.type
_entity.pdbx_description
1 polymer ?
#
loop_
_entity_poly.entity_id
_entity_poly.type
_entity_poly.pdbx_seq_one_letter_code
_entity_poly.pdbx_strand_id
1 'polypeptide(L)'
;MAMDLRDPNVWITHLLENLPEEKLASALKDDNPDWEYIDGEIVKLGSLAHSQLDIPELQRRGLVILASESKDFRLLAHLLRTLQHAGDPHLALRLLALYVEHYWSVAAPQNMAHKKRFASQVIKRFETGIEGFSQNAATAQRDALSGELAKLAQCWQSHNAPELALATDDLFALYQRAFNRAAPAPAPTPAAS
;
A
#
# COMPACT_ATOMS: atom_id res chain seq x y z
N MET A 1 4.64 21.87 -13.35
CA MET A 1 5.46 20.67 -13.62
C MET A 1 4.53 19.48 -13.59
N ALA A 2 4.68 18.53 -14.52
CA ALA A 2 3.92 17.28 -14.46
C ALA A 2 4.34 16.48 -13.22
N MET A 3 3.37 15.86 -12.53
CA MET A 3 3.62 15.01 -11.36
C MET A 3 4.40 13.75 -11.79
N ASP A 4 5.66 13.59 -11.36
CA ASP A 4 6.45 12.39 -11.69
C ASP A 4 6.09 11.23 -10.75
N LEU A 5 5.13 10.42 -11.17
CA LEU A 5 4.63 9.28 -10.39
C LEU A 5 5.67 8.17 -10.18
N ARG A 6 6.82 8.24 -10.85
CA ARG A 6 7.93 7.28 -10.64
C ARG A 6 8.81 7.65 -9.45
N ASP A 7 8.72 8.89 -8.96
CA ASP A 7 9.43 9.33 -7.77
C ASP A 7 8.60 9.00 -6.51
N PRO A 8 9.07 8.09 -5.64
CA PRO A 8 8.39 7.79 -4.38
C PRO A 8 8.12 9.02 -3.51
N ASN A 9 8.97 10.06 -3.59
CA ASN A 9 8.80 11.26 -2.78
C ASN A 9 7.53 12.03 -3.16
N VAL A 10 7.12 12.00 -4.43
CA VAL A 10 5.86 12.63 -4.87
C VAL A 10 4.69 12.02 -4.10
N TRP A 11 4.62 10.69 -4.00
CA TRP A 11 3.55 10.01 -3.27
C TRP A 11 3.57 10.33 -1.78
N ILE A 12 4.76 10.31 -1.17
CA ILE A 12 4.94 10.56 0.26
C ILE A 12 4.57 12.01 0.60
N THR A 13 5.02 12.98 -0.19
CA THR A 13 4.70 14.41 0.02
C THR A 13 3.19 14.65 -0.08
N HIS A 14 2.51 14.10 -1.08
CA HIS A 14 1.06 14.28 -1.22
C HIS A 14 0.27 13.58 -0.10
N LEU A 15 0.72 12.38 0.32
CA LEU A 15 0.13 11.69 1.45
C LEU A 15 0.25 12.52 2.73
N LEU A 16 1.44 13.09 2.98
CA LEU A 16 1.77 13.81 4.22
C LEU A 16 1.42 15.30 4.19
N GLU A 17 0.89 15.81 3.08
CA GLU A 17 0.45 17.20 2.97
C GLU A 17 -0.55 17.53 4.09
N ASN A 18 -0.32 18.67 4.74
CA ASN A 18 -1.08 19.07 5.91
C ASN A 18 -2.47 19.53 5.51
N LEU A 19 -3.51 18.92 6.09
CA LEU A 19 -4.89 19.32 5.91
C LEU A 19 -5.45 19.85 7.23
N PRO A 20 -6.39 20.81 7.20
CA PRO A 20 -7.17 21.16 8.38
C PRO A 20 -7.80 19.93 9.03
N GLU A 21 -7.87 19.89 10.36
CA GLU A 21 -8.39 18.72 11.11
C GLU A 21 -9.79 18.28 10.65
N GLU A 22 -10.63 19.24 10.29
CA GLU A 22 -11.97 19.01 9.74
C GLU A 22 -11.94 18.15 8.48
N LYS A 23 -10.96 18.39 7.59
CA LYS A 23 -10.77 17.61 6.36
C LYS A 23 -10.17 16.23 6.63
N LEU A 24 -9.31 16.10 7.65
CA LEU A 24 -8.74 14.81 8.02
C LEU A 24 -9.85 13.82 8.39
N ALA A 25 -10.81 14.24 9.23
CA ALA A 25 -11.90 13.38 9.70
C ALA A 25 -13.05 13.19 8.71
N SER A 26 -13.13 14.05 7.68
CA SER A 26 -14.22 14.04 6.70
C SER A 26 -14.09 12.88 5.72
N ALA A 27 -15.19 12.15 5.55
CA ALA A 27 -15.31 11.17 4.49
C ALA A 27 -15.27 11.84 3.11
N LEU A 28 -14.59 11.19 2.17
CA LEU A 28 -14.64 11.60 0.77
C LEU A 28 -16.07 11.39 0.26
N LYS A 29 -16.66 12.43 -0.32
CA LYS A 29 -18.06 12.36 -0.76
C LYS A 29 -18.17 11.52 -2.03
N ASP A 30 -19.22 10.72 -2.11
CA ASP A 30 -19.46 9.84 -3.25
C ASP A 30 -19.80 10.63 -4.54
N ASP A 31 -20.23 11.90 -4.42
CA ASP A 31 -20.49 12.82 -5.54
C ASP A 31 -19.26 13.65 -5.96
N ASN A 32 -18.09 13.43 -5.35
CA ASN A 32 -16.85 14.04 -5.81
C ASN A 32 -16.48 13.45 -7.19
N PRO A 33 -16.30 14.28 -8.23
CA PRO A 33 -16.12 13.79 -9.60
C PRO A 33 -14.81 13.02 -9.80
N ASP A 34 -13.75 13.38 -9.06
CA ASP A 34 -12.48 12.66 -9.11
C ASP A 34 -12.57 11.34 -8.34
N TRP A 35 -13.30 11.30 -7.23
CA TRP A 35 -13.58 10.06 -6.52
C TRP A 35 -14.44 9.09 -7.34
N GLU A 36 -15.52 9.57 -7.95
CA GLU A 36 -16.40 8.77 -8.82
C GLU A 36 -15.60 8.15 -9.97
N TYR A 37 -14.71 8.94 -10.59
CA TYR A 37 -13.79 8.43 -11.60
C TYR A 37 -12.85 7.34 -11.06
N ILE A 38 -12.20 7.58 -9.91
CA ILE A 38 -11.27 6.61 -9.31
C ILE A 38 -11.99 5.31 -8.94
N ASP A 39 -13.11 5.38 -8.22
CA ASP A 39 -13.87 4.22 -7.76
C ASP A 39 -14.51 3.45 -8.93
N GLY A 40 -14.94 4.17 -9.96
CA GLY A 40 -15.49 3.58 -11.19
C GLY A 40 -14.44 2.94 -12.10
N GLU A 41 -13.22 3.48 -12.17
CA GLU A 41 -12.16 2.92 -13.01
C GLU A 41 -11.42 1.77 -12.32
N ILE A 42 -11.19 1.84 -11.01
CA ILE A 42 -10.36 0.85 -10.29
C ILE A 42 -10.92 -0.58 -10.37
N VAL A 43 -12.22 -0.76 -10.63
CA VAL A 43 -12.81 -2.09 -10.84
C VAL A 43 -12.29 -2.78 -12.11
N LYS A 44 -11.84 -1.99 -13.11
CA LYS A 44 -11.26 -2.52 -14.34
C LYS A 44 -9.81 -3.00 -14.15
N LEU A 45 -9.16 -2.62 -13.04
CA LEU A 45 -7.79 -3.02 -12.72
C LEU A 45 -7.68 -4.54 -12.51
N GLY A 46 -6.93 -5.22 -13.39
CA GLY A 46 -6.82 -6.68 -13.42
C GLY A 46 -7.90 -7.40 -14.23
N SER A 47 -8.76 -6.66 -14.95
CA SER A 47 -9.74 -7.23 -15.88
C SER A 47 -9.20 -7.26 -17.32
N LEU A 48 -9.94 -7.89 -18.24
CA LEU A 48 -9.62 -7.85 -19.68
C LEU A 48 -9.68 -6.43 -20.26
N ALA A 49 -10.39 -5.50 -19.61
CA ALA A 49 -10.45 -4.09 -20.00
C ALA A 49 -9.27 -3.25 -19.47
N HIS A 50 -8.27 -3.87 -18.84
CA HIS A 50 -7.15 -3.17 -18.22
C HIS A 50 -6.40 -2.23 -19.18
N SER A 51 -6.30 -2.57 -20.47
CA SER A 51 -5.64 -1.74 -21.49
C SER A 51 -6.33 -0.39 -21.74
N GLN A 52 -7.56 -0.20 -21.28
CA GLN A 52 -8.31 1.06 -21.39
C GLN A 52 -8.14 1.96 -20.17
N LEU A 53 -7.50 1.47 -19.10
CA LEU A 53 -7.37 2.20 -17.85
C LEU A 53 -6.14 3.13 -17.88
N ASP A 54 -6.36 4.42 -17.69
CA ASP A 54 -5.29 5.39 -17.47
C ASP A 54 -4.86 5.35 -15.99
N ILE A 55 -3.97 4.40 -15.65
CA ILE A 55 -3.43 4.27 -14.28
C ILE A 55 -2.77 5.60 -13.84
N PRO A 56 -1.90 6.24 -14.65
CA PRO A 56 -1.31 7.52 -14.26
C PRO A 56 -2.32 8.62 -13.93
N GLU A 57 -3.42 8.72 -14.68
CA GLU A 57 -4.49 9.68 -14.38
C GLU A 57 -5.19 9.39 -13.06
N LEU A 58 -5.57 8.12 -12.84
CA LEU A 58 -6.19 7.67 -11.58
C LEU A 58 -5.27 8.00 -10.38
N GLN A 59 -3.98 7.71 -10.50
CA GLN A 59 -2.99 8.01 -9.48
C GLN A 59 -2.85 9.52 -9.23
N ARG A 60 -2.75 10.34 -10.29
CA ARG A 60 -2.66 11.81 -10.17
C ARG A 60 -3.86 12.39 -9.44
N ARG A 61 -5.09 12.02 -9.84
CA ARG A 61 -6.31 12.48 -9.18
C ARG A 61 -6.33 12.08 -7.70
N GLY A 62 -6.00 10.82 -7.40
CA GLY A 62 -6.01 10.36 -6.02
C GLY A 62 -4.97 11.05 -5.14
N LEU A 63 -3.78 11.32 -5.66
CA LEU A 63 -2.76 12.09 -4.94
C LEU A 63 -3.18 13.55 -4.71
N VAL A 64 -3.87 14.18 -5.67
CA VAL A 64 -4.42 15.53 -5.51
C VAL A 64 -5.50 15.56 -4.41
N ILE A 65 -6.41 14.58 -4.37
CA ILE A 65 -7.42 14.48 -3.31
C ILE A 65 -6.75 14.28 -1.94
N LEU A 66 -5.77 13.36 -1.84
CA LEU A 66 -5.00 13.17 -0.61
C LEU A 66 -4.36 14.46 -0.12
N ALA A 67 -3.81 15.26 -1.03
CA ALA A 67 -3.06 16.45 -0.68
C ALA A 67 -3.94 17.67 -0.36
N SER A 68 -5.20 17.71 -0.81
CA SER A 68 -6.01 18.94 -0.77
C SER A 68 -7.39 18.80 -0.12
N GLU A 69 -7.94 17.59 -0.02
CA GLU A 69 -9.36 17.40 0.27
C GLU A 69 -9.64 16.39 1.37
N SER A 70 -9.10 15.17 1.30
CA SER A 70 -9.46 14.11 2.26
C SER A 70 -8.34 13.08 2.45
N LYS A 71 -8.26 12.53 3.67
CA LYS A 71 -7.44 11.35 3.97
C LYS A 71 -8.29 10.08 4.06
N ASP A 72 -9.47 10.01 3.45
CA ASP A 72 -10.32 8.80 3.53
C ASP A 72 -9.54 7.53 3.14
N PHE A 73 -9.60 6.51 3.99
CA PHE A 73 -8.85 5.27 3.80
C PHE A 73 -9.24 4.52 2.52
N ARG A 74 -10.47 4.70 2.03
CA ARG A 74 -10.93 4.12 0.74
C ARG A 74 -10.06 4.59 -0.41
N LEU A 75 -9.71 5.88 -0.43
CA LEU A 75 -8.85 6.46 -1.45
C LEU A 75 -7.44 5.87 -1.42
N LEU A 76 -6.84 5.79 -0.23
CA LEU A 76 -5.54 5.16 -0.09
C LEU A 76 -5.59 3.70 -0.56
N ALA A 77 -6.61 2.94 -0.16
CA ALA A 77 -6.73 1.52 -0.52
C ALA A 77 -6.75 1.28 -2.05
N HIS A 78 -7.32 2.21 -2.83
CA HIS A 78 -7.30 2.18 -4.29
C HIS A 78 -5.93 2.54 -4.86
N LEU A 79 -5.30 3.60 -4.35
CA LEU A 79 -3.93 3.99 -4.73
C LEU A 79 -2.93 2.85 -4.49
N LEU A 80 -2.99 2.21 -3.32
CA LEU A 80 -2.17 1.03 -3.00
C LEU A 80 -2.39 -0.11 -4.00
N ARG A 81 -3.63 -0.32 -4.44
CA ARG A 81 -3.96 -1.36 -5.43
C ARG A 81 -3.26 -1.11 -6.77
N THR A 82 -3.12 0.16 -7.19
CA THR A 82 -2.40 0.49 -8.44
C THR A 82 -0.91 0.19 -8.34
N LEU A 83 -0.29 0.46 -7.20
CA LEU A 83 1.13 0.17 -6.95
C LEU A 83 1.40 -1.33 -6.85
N GLN A 84 0.52 -2.07 -6.16
CA GLN A 84 0.56 -3.53 -6.10
C GLN A 84 0.48 -4.13 -7.51
N HIS A 85 -0.45 -3.65 -8.34
CA HIS A 85 -0.60 -4.09 -9.72
C HIS A 85 0.63 -3.78 -10.58
N ALA A 86 1.28 -2.65 -10.35
CA ALA A 86 2.53 -2.27 -11.02
C ALA A 86 3.76 -3.08 -10.54
N GLY A 87 3.60 -3.95 -9.54
CA GLY A 87 4.70 -4.73 -8.98
C GLY A 87 5.59 -3.94 -8.01
N ASP A 88 5.11 -2.85 -7.43
CA ASP A 88 5.80 -2.06 -6.41
C ASP A 88 5.13 -2.19 -5.02
N PRO A 89 5.19 -3.38 -4.39
CA PRO A 89 4.64 -3.58 -3.06
C PRO A 89 5.42 -2.81 -1.98
N HIS A 90 6.68 -2.43 -2.24
CA HIS A 90 7.50 -1.67 -1.30
C HIS A 90 6.95 -0.25 -1.10
N LEU A 91 6.74 0.50 -2.18
CA LEU A 91 6.15 1.84 -2.07
C LEU A 91 4.74 1.77 -1.47
N ALA A 92 3.94 0.78 -1.89
CA ALA A 92 2.61 0.59 -1.33
C ALA A 92 2.64 0.32 0.19
N LEU A 93 3.53 -0.54 0.69
CA LEU A 93 3.66 -0.79 2.12
C LEU A 93 4.13 0.45 2.87
N ARG A 94 5.10 1.18 2.32
CA ARG A 94 5.59 2.44 2.92
C ARG A 94 4.49 3.48 3.06
N LEU A 95 3.66 3.65 2.03
CA LEU A 95 2.50 4.56 2.10
C LEU A 95 1.47 4.10 3.12
N LEU A 96 1.20 2.79 3.21
CA LEU A 96 0.29 2.25 4.22
C LEU A 96 0.84 2.49 5.64
N ALA A 97 2.11 2.22 5.89
CA ALA A 97 2.75 2.43 7.19
C ALA A 97 2.68 3.92 7.61
N LEU A 98 3.07 4.83 6.72
CA LEU A 98 2.97 6.27 6.96
C LEU A 98 1.53 6.73 7.19
N TYR A 99 0.58 6.24 6.39
CA TYR A 99 -0.82 6.60 6.59
C TYR A 99 -1.33 6.13 7.94
N VAL A 100 -0.99 4.90 8.35
CA VAL A 100 -1.44 4.36 9.63
C VAL A 100 -0.86 5.19 10.77
N GLU A 101 0.44 5.46 10.73
CA GLU A 101 1.16 6.28 11.71
C GLU A 101 0.53 7.66 11.91
N HIS A 102 0.13 8.34 10.83
CA HIS A 102 -0.30 9.74 10.90
C HIS A 102 -1.82 9.93 10.95
N TYR A 103 -2.60 9.04 10.33
CA TYR A 103 -4.00 9.33 10.01
C TYR A 103 -5.00 8.25 10.46
N TRP A 104 -4.54 7.08 10.92
CA TRP A 104 -5.45 5.96 11.20
C TRP A 104 -6.59 6.29 12.16
N SER A 105 -6.28 7.01 13.25
CA SER A 105 -7.24 7.31 14.31
C SER A 105 -8.28 8.36 13.91
N VAL A 106 -7.89 9.34 13.09
CA VAL A 106 -8.74 10.49 12.74
C VAL A 106 -9.45 10.31 11.41
N ALA A 107 -8.80 9.70 10.43
CA ALA A 107 -9.31 9.68 9.07
C ALA A 107 -10.55 8.82 8.90
N ALA A 108 -11.42 9.21 7.98
CA ALA A 108 -12.54 8.38 7.57
C ALA A 108 -12.07 7.02 7.02
N PRO A 109 -12.92 5.97 7.07
CA PRO A 109 -14.22 5.90 7.75
C PRO A 109 -14.12 5.85 9.29
N GLN A 110 -15.08 6.45 9.99
CA GLN A 110 -15.08 6.51 11.48
C GLN A 110 -15.51 5.19 12.15
N ASN A 111 -16.23 4.32 11.44
CA ASN A 111 -16.59 3.00 11.97
C ASN A 111 -15.36 2.09 11.98
N MET A 112 -14.69 2.02 13.14
CA MET A 112 -13.43 1.29 13.31
C MET A 112 -13.56 -0.21 13.06
N ALA A 113 -14.69 -0.85 13.37
CA ALA A 113 -14.88 -2.27 13.09
C ALA A 113 -14.86 -2.53 11.57
N HIS A 114 -15.57 -1.70 10.80
CA HIS A 114 -15.56 -1.78 9.34
C HIS A 114 -14.19 -1.39 8.76
N LYS A 115 -13.57 -0.33 9.28
CA LYS A 115 -12.26 0.15 8.84
C LYS A 115 -11.19 -0.92 9.02
N LYS A 116 -11.15 -1.59 10.18
CA LYS A 116 -10.23 -2.70 10.46
C LYS A 116 -10.47 -3.88 9.52
N ARG A 117 -11.73 -4.31 9.32
CA ARG A 117 -12.04 -5.38 8.37
C ARG A 117 -11.58 -5.04 6.95
N PHE A 118 -11.75 -3.79 6.53
CA PHE A 118 -11.28 -3.33 5.23
C PHE A 118 -9.75 -3.29 5.15
N ALA A 119 -9.07 -2.82 6.20
CA ALA A 119 -7.60 -2.86 6.28
C ALA A 119 -7.05 -4.29 6.21
N SER A 120 -7.69 -5.28 6.85
CA SER A 120 -7.31 -6.69 6.70
C SER A 120 -7.36 -7.17 5.25
N GLN A 121 -8.37 -6.72 4.48
CA GLN A 121 -8.46 -7.03 3.06
C GLN A 121 -7.35 -6.33 2.26
N VAL A 122 -6.99 -5.10 2.61
CA VAL A 122 -5.85 -4.38 2.02
C VAL A 122 -4.54 -5.14 2.27
N ILE A 123 -4.29 -5.58 3.51
CA ILE A 123 -3.10 -6.36 3.89
C ILE A 123 -3.05 -7.66 3.09
N LYS A 124 -4.15 -8.41 3.03
CA LYS A 124 -4.22 -9.68 2.29
C LYS A 124 -3.89 -9.53 0.81
N ARG A 125 -4.22 -8.39 0.19
CA ARG A 125 -3.89 -8.14 -1.23
C ARG A 125 -2.38 -8.08 -1.50
N PHE A 126 -1.54 -7.74 -0.50
CA PHE A 126 -0.08 -7.75 -0.67
C PHE A 126 0.50 -9.15 -0.85
N GLU A 127 -0.27 -10.21 -0.60
CA GLU A 127 0.12 -11.58 -0.93
C GLU A 127 0.20 -11.79 -2.46
N THR A 128 -0.63 -11.07 -3.21
CA THR A 128 -0.71 -11.17 -4.68
C THR A 128 0.45 -10.38 -5.29
N GLY A 129 1.59 -11.05 -5.47
CA GLY A 129 2.80 -10.44 -6.01
C GLY A 129 4.08 -10.78 -5.27
N ILE A 130 3.98 -11.51 -4.14
CA ILE A 130 5.15 -11.92 -3.33
C ILE A 130 6.21 -12.61 -4.20
N GLU A 131 5.83 -13.61 -5.00
CA GLU A 131 6.77 -14.37 -5.82
C GLU A 131 7.44 -13.48 -6.88
N GLY A 132 6.65 -12.66 -7.58
CA GLY A 132 7.17 -11.76 -8.62
C GLY A 132 8.14 -10.72 -8.07
N PHE A 133 7.82 -10.12 -6.91
CA PHE A 133 8.74 -9.20 -6.24
C PHE A 133 9.99 -9.94 -5.73
N SER A 134 9.83 -11.08 -5.05
CA SER A 134 10.94 -11.82 -4.43
C SER A 134 11.99 -12.27 -5.43
N GLN A 135 11.58 -12.69 -6.63
CA GLN A 135 12.48 -13.14 -7.68
C GLN A 135 13.32 -12.01 -8.29
N ASN A 136 12.78 -10.79 -8.32
CA ASN A 136 13.41 -9.65 -9.00
C ASN A 136 14.08 -8.65 -8.03
N ALA A 137 13.69 -8.66 -6.76
CA ALA A 137 14.18 -7.71 -5.77
C ALA A 137 15.62 -8.03 -5.32
N ALA A 138 16.48 -7.01 -5.36
CA ALA A 138 17.80 -7.05 -4.74
C ALA A 138 17.71 -7.12 -3.21
N THR A 139 18.77 -7.56 -2.54
CA THR A 139 18.82 -7.68 -1.07
C THR A 139 18.38 -6.40 -0.35
N ALA A 140 18.88 -5.23 -0.77
CA ALA A 140 18.49 -3.95 -0.17
C ALA A 140 16.99 -3.65 -0.29
N GLN A 141 16.33 -4.06 -1.39
CA GLN A 141 14.88 -3.89 -1.57
C GLN A 141 14.09 -4.85 -0.68
N ARG A 142 14.58 -6.08 -0.48
CA ARG A 142 13.99 -7.07 0.44
C ARG A 142 14.09 -6.61 1.90
N ASP A 143 15.24 -6.05 2.27
CA ASP A 143 15.49 -5.48 3.60
C ASP A 143 14.58 -4.28 3.85
N ALA A 144 14.49 -3.36 2.88
CA ALA A 144 13.61 -2.19 2.98
C ALA A 144 12.13 -2.60 3.14
N LEU A 145 11.64 -3.55 2.32
CA LEU A 145 10.27 -4.06 2.44
C LEU A 145 10.02 -4.73 3.80
N SER A 146 10.99 -5.50 4.30
CA SER A 146 10.91 -6.11 5.63
C SER A 146 10.83 -5.05 6.73
N GLY A 147 11.59 -3.95 6.60
CA GLY A 147 11.51 -2.80 7.50
C GLY A 147 10.12 -2.15 7.51
N GLU A 148 9.52 -1.95 6.34
CA GLU A 148 8.17 -1.35 6.23
C GLU A 148 7.09 -2.25 6.85
N LEU A 149 7.18 -3.57 6.69
CA LEU A 149 6.26 -4.52 7.34
C LEU A 149 6.41 -4.52 8.86
N ALA A 150 7.64 -4.50 9.37
CA ALA A 150 7.89 -4.42 10.81
C ALA A 150 7.34 -3.11 11.41
N LYS A 151 7.56 -1.98 10.72
CA LYS A 151 6.98 -0.68 11.10
C LYS A 151 5.45 -0.73 11.11
N LEU A 152 4.85 -1.27 10.05
CA LEU A 152 3.39 -1.37 9.93
C LEU A 152 2.78 -2.21 11.07
N ALA A 153 3.38 -3.36 11.41
CA ALA A 153 2.95 -4.19 12.53
C ALA A 153 3.01 -3.42 13.86
N GLN A 154 4.09 -2.67 14.10
CA GLN A 154 4.21 -1.81 15.27
C GLN A 154 3.13 -0.72 15.31
N CYS A 155 2.86 -0.05 14.19
CA CYS A 155 1.82 0.97 14.10
C CYS A 155 0.43 0.39 14.44
N TRP A 156 0.11 -0.81 13.96
CA TRP A 156 -1.15 -1.47 14.31
C TRP A 156 -1.29 -1.75 15.81
N GLN A 157 -0.22 -2.17 16.47
CA GLN A 157 -0.21 -2.36 17.92
C GLN A 157 -0.46 -1.04 18.65
N SER A 158 0.22 0.04 18.24
CA SER A 158 0.02 1.38 18.83
C SER A 158 -1.41 1.91 18.67
N HIS A 159 -2.14 1.47 17.65
CA HIS A 159 -3.55 1.81 17.42
C HIS A 159 -4.56 0.78 17.97
N ASN A 160 -4.14 -0.13 18.85
CA ASN A 160 -4.99 -1.17 19.44
C ASN A 160 -5.71 -2.02 18.36
N ALA A 161 -4.98 -2.40 17.31
CA ALA A 161 -5.44 -3.28 16.24
C ALA A 161 -4.58 -4.56 16.15
N PRO A 162 -4.55 -5.40 17.22
CA PRO A 162 -3.72 -6.61 17.26
C PRO A 162 -4.05 -7.60 16.13
N GLU A 163 -5.28 -7.63 15.65
CA GLU A 163 -5.70 -8.47 14.51
C GLU A 163 -5.03 -8.04 13.19
N LEU A 164 -4.75 -6.75 13.02
CA LEU A 164 -4.03 -6.22 11.85
C LEU A 164 -2.52 -6.38 11.98
N ALA A 165 -2.00 -6.26 13.21
CA ALA A 165 -0.61 -6.57 13.51
C ALA A 165 -0.31 -8.04 13.16
N LEU A 166 -1.14 -8.97 13.64
CA LEU A 166 -1.00 -10.40 13.33
C LEU A 166 -1.07 -10.68 11.82
N ALA A 167 -2.03 -10.08 11.10
CA ALA A 167 -2.11 -10.22 9.66
C ALA A 167 -0.86 -9.68 8.92
N THR A 168 -0.23 -8.63 9.48
CA THR A 168 1.02 -8.08 8.95
C THR A 168 2.21 -8.99 9.25
N ASP A 169 2.27 -9.60 10.43
CA ASP A 169 3.29 -10.58 10.80
C ASP A 169 3.20 -11.85 9.94
N ASP A 170 1.98 -12.33 9.67
CA ASP A 170 1.74 -13.45 8.75
C ASP A 170 2.24 -13.10 7.34
N LEU A 171 1.94 -11.89 6.86
CA LEU A 171 2.43 -11.39 5.58
C LEU A 171 3.97 -11.31 5.55
N PHE A 172 4.59 -10.83 6.63
CA PHE A 172 6.04 -10.80 6.79
C PHE A 172 6.65 -12.19 6.66
N ALA A 173 6.07 -13.20 7.34
CA ALA A 173 6.53 -14.58 7.24
C ALA A 173 6.43 -15.13 5.81
N LEU A 174 5.38 -14.76 5.05
CA LEU A 174 5.25 -15.15 3.64
C LEU A 174 6.36 -14.54 2.75
N TYR A 175 6.64 -13.24 2.90
CA TYR A 175 7.73 -12.58 2.18
C TYR A 175 9.09 -13.20 2.53
N GLN A 176 9.38 -13.44 3.81
CA GLN A 176 10.64 -14.08 4.24
C GLN A 176 10.83 -15.46 3.63
N ARG A 177 9.77 -16.28 3.60
CA ARG A 177 9.81 -17.60 2.96
C ARG A 177 10.12 -17.48 1.46
N ALA A 178 9.51 -16.53 0.77
CA ALA A 178 9.75 -16.31 -0.65
C ALA A 178 11.17 -15.79 -0.94
N PHE A 179 11.68 -14.86 -0.11
CA PHE A 179 13.07 -14.38 -0.22
C PHE A 179 14.08 -15.50 -0.04
N ASN A 180 13.86 -16.41 0.90
CA ASN A 180 14.72 -17.57 1.13
C ASN A 180 14.70 -18.56 -0.04
N ARG A 181 13.53 -18.76 -0.69
CA ARG A 181 13.44 -19.60 -1.90
C ARG A 181 14.13 -18.97 -3.11
N ALA A 182 14.06 -17.64 -3.22
CA ALA A 182 14.67 -16.89 -4.32
C ALA A 182 16.19 -16.68 -4.13
N ALA A 183 16.75 -17.02 -2.97
CA ALA A 183 18.19 -17.00 -2.76
C ALA A 183 18.85 -18.15 -3.56
N PRO A 184 19.97 -17.89 -4.26
CA PRO A 184 20.67 -18.95 -5.00
C PRO A 184 21.09 -20.07 -4.06
N ALA A 185 20.93 -21.32 -4.49
CA ALA A 185 21.35 -22.48 -3.71
C ALA A 185 22.86 -22.38 -3.38
N PRO A 186 23.27 -22.70 -2.14
CA PRO A 186 24.70 -22.75 -1.82
C PRO A 186 25.39 -23.75 -2.75
N ALA A 187 26.52 -23.36 -3.34
CA ALA A 187 27.30 -24.24 -4.20
C ALA A 187 27.68 -25.52 -3.45
N PRO A 188 27.60 -26.71 -4.07
CA PRO A 188 27.97 -27.95 -3.41
C PRO A 188 29.43 -27.90 -2.99
N THR A 189 29.69 -28.11 -1.71
CA THR A 189 31.04 -28.22 -1.15
C THR A 189 31.77 -29.37 -1.88
N PRO A 190 32.95 -29.14 -2.47
CA PRO A 190 33.66 -30.21 -3.15
C PRO A 190 34.04 -31.29 -2.11
N ALA A 191 33.64 -32.53 -2.38
CA ALA A 191 34.00 -33.67 -1.56
C ALA A 191 35.54 -33.80 -1.56
N ALA A 192 36.15 -33.68 -0.38
CA ALA A 192 37.57 -33.95 -0.22
C ALA A 192 37.83 -35.42 -0.57
N SER A 193 38.76 -35.63 -1.50
CA SER A 193 39.25 -36.96 -1.92
C SER A 193 40.16 -37.59 -0.89
#